data_AF-A0A2R6GYH4-F1
#
_entry.id   AF-A0A2R6GYH4-F1
#
_cell.length_a   1.000
_cell.length_b   1.000
_cell.length_c   1.000
_cell.angle_alpha   90.00
_cell.angle_beta   90.00
_cell.angle_gamma   90.00
#
_symmetry.space_group_name_H-M   'P 1'
#
loop_
_entity.id
_entity.type
_entity.pdbx_description
1 polymer ?
#
loop_
_entity_poly.entity_id
_entity_poly.type
_entity_poly.pdbx_seq_one_letter_code
_entity_poly.pdbx_strand_id
1 'polypeptide(L)'
;MTADLPSPSAGAVLVLVDFQQGFDDPSWGTRNNPDAEVRAADLLGAWRRAGGPVVHVRHDSTEPDSIAGLTTDHCVSTTARMAENLGFETWVVSDATATFDREAPDGIHLPAAESHRAALAHLDGEFATVVDAATILDAVEA
;
A
#
# COMPACT_ATOMS: atom_id res chain seq x y z
N MET A 1 -10.37 -7.96 -26.12
CA MET A 1 -9.42 -6.84 -26.28
C MET A 1 -8.87 -6.61 -24.89
N THR A 2 -7.70 -7.18 -24.59
CA THR A 2 -6.96 -6.82 -23.38
C THR A 2 -6.47 -5.40 -23.61
N ALA A 3 -7.00 -4.43 -22.86
CA ALA A 3 -6.32 -3.14 -22.78
C ALA A 3 -4.90 -3.43 -22.26
N ASP A 4 -3.86 -2.82 -22.85
CA ASP A 4 -2.52 -2.86 -22.27
C ASP A 4 -2.67 -2.39 -20.83
N LEU A 5 -2.45 -3.31 -19.88
CA LEU A 5 -2.39 -2.94 -18.48
C LEU A 5 -1.17 -2.02 -18.36
N PRO A 6 -1.34 -0.84 -17.75
CA PRO A 6 -0.22 0.08 -17.65
C PRO A 6 0.90 -0.62 -16.86
N SER A 7 2.15 -0.34 -17.19
CA SER A 7 3.32 -0.96 -16.57
C SER A 7 4.24 0.11 -15.98
N PRO A 8 4.88 -0.16 -14.82
CA PRO A 8 5.87 0.76 -14.29
C PRO A 8 7.03 0.95 -15.28
N SER A 9 7.53 2.18 -15.41
CA SER A 9 8.71 2.45 -16.23
C SER A 9 9.95 1.70 -15.72
N ALA A 10 10.96 1.53 -16.58
CA ALA A 10 12.23 0.87 -16.23
C ALA A 10 13.00 1.52 -15.06
N GLY A 11 12.62 2.73 -14.64
CA GLY A 11 13.18 3.45 -13.48
C GLY A 11 12.30 3.44 -12.24
N ALA A 12 11.22 2.64 -12.21
CA ALA A 12 10.28 2.62 -11.10
C ALA A 12 10.94 2.22 -9.77
N VAL A 13 10.56 2.92 -8.70
CA VAL A 13 11.05 2.69 -7.33
C VAL A 13 10.00 1.92 -6.55
N LEU A 14 10.39 0.81 -5.93
CA LEU A 14 9.53 0.13 -4.96
C LEU A 14 9.65 0.84 -3.61
N VAL A 15 8.53 1.39 -3.12
CA VAL A 15 8.45 2.02 -1.80
C VAL A 15 7.60 1.14 -0.87
N LEU A 16 8.23 0.57 0.16
CA LEU A 16 7.56 -0.23 1.19
C LEU A 16 7.30 0.64 2.41
N VAL A 17 6.04 0.96 2.66
CA VAL A 17 5.62 1.89 3.71
C VAL A 17 5.27 1.14 4.99
N ASP A 18 6.00 1.39 6.06
CA ASP A 18 5.66 0.99 7.44
C ASP A 18 5.38 -0.50 7.64
N PHE A 19 6.04 -1.39 6.89
CA PHE A 19 6.06 -2.84 7.15
C PHE A 19 6.86 -3.13 8.45
N GLN A 20 6.23 -2.87 9.60
CA GLN A 20 6.77 -3.00 10.95
C GLN A 20 5.91 -3.94 11.80
N GLN A 21 6.52 -4.57 12.80
CA GLN A 21 5.84 -5.52 13.69
C GLN A 21 4.75 -4.89 14.57
N GLY A 22 4.69 -3.57 14.71
CA GLY A 22 3.59 -2.90 15.42
C GLY A 22 2.24 -3.12 14.73
N PHE A 23 2.25 -3.47 13.44
CA PHE A 23 1.05 -3.88 12.72
C PHE A 23 0.40 -5.15 13.31
N ASP A 24 1.16 -6.03 13.97
CA ASP A 24 0.65 -7.26 14.56
C ASP A 24 0.01 -7.06 15.95
N ASP A 25 -0.04 -5.82 16.45
CA ASP A 25 -0.66 -5.53 17.74
C ASP A 25 -2.19 -5.77 17.68
N PRO A 26 -2.75 -6.63 18.55
CA PRO A 26 -4.18 -6.92 18.53
C PRO A 26 -5.08 -5.71 18.81
N SER A 27 -4.55 -4.60 19.37
CA SER A 27 -5.33 -3.39 19.60
C SER A 27 -5.80 -2.71 18.32
N TRP A 28 -5.21 -3.03 17.16
CA TRP A 28 -5.68 -2.55 15.88
C TRP A 28 -7.04 -3.13 15.46
N GLY A 29 -7.44 -4.27 16.01
CA GLY A 29 -8.67 -4.97 15.63
C GLY A 29 -8.53 -5.84 14.40
N THR A 30 -9.63 -6.07 13.68
CA THR A 30 -9.65 -6.96 12.51
C THR A 30 -8.98 -6.29 11.32
N ARG A 31 -8.03 -6.96 10.67
CA ARG A 31 -7.41 -6.50 9.40
C ARG A 31 -8.08 -7.09 8.16
N ASN A 32 -7.90 -6.43 7.02
CA ASN A 32 -8.03 -7.09 5.72
C ASN A 32 -6.66 -7.61 5.22
N ASN A 33 -6.65 -8.24 4.05
CA ASN A 33 -5.47 -8.66 3.30
C ASN A 33 -4.39 -9.35 4.17
N PRO A 34 -4.66 -10.56 4.70
CA PRO A 34 -3.71 -11.28 5.55
C PRO A 34 -2.41 -11.69 4.84
N ASP A 35 -2.42 -11.68 3.49
CA ASP A 35 -1.26 -12.02 2.66
C ASP A 35 -0.46 -10.78 2.20
N ALA A 36 -0.76 -9.57 2.70
CA ALA A 36 -0.12 -8.34 2.21
C ALA A 36 1.42 -8.38 2.33
N GLU A 37 1.93 -8.97 3.41
CA GLU A 37 3.36 -9.18 3.65
C GLU A 37 3.98 -10.15 2.65
N VAL A 38 3.25 -11.19 2.25
CA VAL A 38 3.68 -12.14 1.22
C VAL A 38 3.77 -11.42 -0.12
N ARG A 39 2.75 -10.65 -0.50
CA ARG A 39 2.73 -9.86 -1.74
C ARG A 39 3.86 -8.82 -1.78
N ALA A 40 4.07 -8.12 -0.67
CA ALA A 40 5.18 -7.18 -0.55
C ALA A 40 6.55 -7.87 -0.66
N ALA A 41 6.71 -9.07 -0.11
CA ALA A 41 7.93 -9.86 -0.25
C ALA A 41 8.18 -10.31 -1.70
N ASP A 42 7.13 -10.71 -2.41
CA ASP A 42 7.22 -11.09 -3.83
C ASP A 42 7.70 -9.90 -4.69
N LEU A 43 7.06 -8.74 -4.52
CA LEU A 43 7.45 -7.48 -5.18
C LEU A 43 8.88 -7.07 -4.85
N LEU A 44 9.26 -7.15 -3.56
CA LEU A 44 10.62 -6.86 -3.10
C LEU A 44 11.64 -7.80 -3.75
N GLY A 45 11.30 -9.08 -3.87
CA GLY A 45 12.11 -10.06 -4.56
C GLY A 45 12.31 -9.70 -6.03
N ALA A 46 11.24 -9.34 -6.74
CA ALA A 46 11.28 -8.95 -8.15
C ALA A 46 12.15 -7.70 -8.36
N TRP A 47 11.94 -6.64 -7.58
CA TRP A 47 12.75 -5.41 -7.68
C TRP A 47 14.24 -5.67 -7.43
N ARG A 48 14.55 -6.48 -6.41
CA ARG A 48 15.95 -6.85 -6.11
C ARG A 48 16.59 -7.67 -7.23
N ARG A 49 15.85 -8.60 -7.85
CA ARG A 49 16.34 -9.38 -9.00
C ARG A 49 16.59 -8.51 -10.22
N ALA A 50 15.72 -7.54 -10.47
CA ALA A 50 15.85 -6.58 -11.56
C ALA A 50 16.94 -5.51 -11.31
N GLY A 51 17.51 -5.44 -10.10
CA GLY A 51 18.44 -4.39 -9.71
C GLY A 51 17.78 -3.01 -9.57
N GLY A 52 16.45 -2.99 -9.39
CA GLY A 52 15.66 -1.77 -9.26
C GLY A 52 15.84 -1.09 -7.90
N PRO A 53 15.59 0.23 -7.82
CA PRO A 53 15.68 0.98 -6.57
C PRO A 53 14.56 0.57 -5.58
N VAL A 54 14.93 0.37 -4.32
CA VAL A 54 14.02 0.03 -3.22
C VAL A 54 14.19 1.03 -2.08
N VAL A 55 13.07 1.54 -1.56
CA VAL A 55 13.02 2.40 -0.39
C VAL A 55 12.13 1.75 0.67
N HIS A 56 12.66 1.62 1.88
CA HIS A 56 11.89 1.21 3.05
C HIS A 56 11.60 2.45 3.89
N VAL A 57 10.32 2.78 4.07
CA VAL A 57 9.86 3.83 4.97
C VAL A 57 9.48 3.19 6.31
N ARG A 58 9.81 3.86 7.40
CA ARG A 58 9.55 3.42 8.76
C ARG A 58 8.92 4.56 9.54
N HIS A 59 7.77 4.31 10.15
CA HIS A 59 7.18 5.17 11.16
C HIS A 59 8.02 5.07 12.44
N ASP A 60 8.42 6.22 12.96
CA ASP A 60 9.22 6.36 14.18
C ASP A 60 8.56 7.42 15.07
N SER A 61 8.37 7.08 16.34
CA SER A 61 7.63 7.92 17.27
C SER A 61 8.30 7.95 18.63
N THR A 62 8.25 9.11 19.26
CA THR A 62 8.67 9.29 20.66
C THR A 62 7.56 8.98 21.65
N GLU A 63 6.33 8.78 21.16
CA GLU A 63 5.17 8.47 22.01
C GLU A 63 5.11 6.97 22.33
N PRO A 64 5.07 6.58 23.62
CA PRO A 64 5.08 5.17 24.02
C PRO A 64 3.93 4.34 23.45
N ASP A 65 2.78 4.98 23.21
CA ASP A 65 1.55 4.33 22.75
C ASP A 65 1.38 4.42 21.22
N SER A 66 2.36 4.95 20.51
CA SER A 66 2.31 5.05 19.05
C SER A 66 2.57 3.69 18.42
N ILE A 67 1.54 3.08 17.86
CA ILE A 67 1.69 1.82 17.13
C ILE A 67 2.10 2.13 15.68
N ALA A 68 3.21 1.54 15.25
CA ALA A 68 3.76 1.72 13.90
C ALA A 68 3.34 0.56 12.97
N GLY A 69 2.83 0.87 11.78
CA GLY A 69 2.40 -0.15 10.83
C GLY A 69 1.86 0.42 9.52
N LEU A 70 1.76 -0.43 8.51
CA LEU A 70 1.18 -0.14 7.20
C LEU A 70 -0.34 0.03 7.32
N THR A 71 -0.90 1.18 6.95
CA THR A 71 -2.35 1.25 6.66
C THR A 71 -2.68 1.93 5.35
N THR A 72 -3.59 1.34 4.58
CA THR A 72 -4.06 1.85 3.27
C THR A 72 -4.67 3.24 3.38
N ASP A 73 -5.54 3.42 4.39
CA ASP A 73 -6.32 4.63 4.64
C ASP A 73 -5.53 5.75 5.35
N HIS A 74 -4.33 5.48 5.86
CA HIS A 74 -3.43 6.48 6.44
C HIS A 74 -2.14 6.61 5.63
N CYS A 75 -1.03 6.05 6.10
CA CYS A 75 0.31 6.32 5.59
C CYS A 75 0.43 6.07 4.07
N VAL A 76 -0.15 4.98 3.56
CA VAL A 76 -0.14 4.68 2.11
C VAL A 76 -0.88 5.76 1.32
N SER A 77 -2.12 6.08 1.71
CA SER A 77 -2.94 7.10 1.05
C SER A 77 -2.28 8.49 1.10
N THR A 78 -1.74 8.89 2.26
CA THR A 78 -1.03 10.17 2.39
C THR A 78 0.21 10.23 1.51
N THR A 79 1.04 9.17 1.51
CA THR A 79 2.22 9.11 0.65
C THR A 79 1.84 9.15 -0.83
N ALA A 80 0.84 8.39 -1.26
CA ALA A 80 0.40 8.36 -2.65
C ALA A 80 -0.12 9.73 -3.12
N ARG A 81 -0.97 10.38 -2.31
CA ARG A 81 -1.48 11.72 -2.60
C ARG A 81 -0.35 12.74 -2.76
N MET A 82 0.63 12.72 -1.86
CA MET A 82 1.74 13.65 -1.94
C MET A 82 2.68 13.35 -3.10
N ALA A 83 2.88 12.08 -3.45
CA ALA A 83 3.67 11.70 -4.61
C ALA A 83 3.06 12.24 -5.90
N GLU A 84 1.76 12.07 -6.12
CA GLU A 84 1.08 12.63 -7.31
C GLU A 84 1.11 14.16 -7.32
N ASN A 85 0.83 14.83 -6.20
CA ASN A 85 0.91 16.29 -6.10
C ASN A 85 2.31 16.85 -6.43
N LEU A 86 3.36 16.03 -6.25
CA LEU A 86 4.75 16.35 -6.60
C LEU A 86 5.13 15.96 -8.04
N GLY A 87 4.20 15.38 -8.80
CA GLY A 87 4.36 15.01 -10.21
C GLY A 87 4.91 13.59 -10.43
N PHE A 88 4.88 12.71 -9.42
CA PHE A 88 5.27 11.32 -9.61
C PHE A 88 4.12 10.49 -10.20
N GLU A 89 4.45 9.69 -11.21
CA GLU A 89 3.58 8.60 -11.64
C GLU A 89 3.49 7.56 -10.52
N THR A 90 2.32 7.48 -9.88
CA THR A 90 2.15 6.76 -8.62
C THR A 90 1.26 5.55 -8.80
N TRP A 91 1.68 4.44 -8.18
CA TRP A 91 1.02 3.15 -8.24
C TRP A 91 0.78 2.64 -6.83
N VAL A 92 -0.42 2.13 -6.56
CA VAL A 92 -0.76 1.53 -5.26
C VAL A 92 -1.16 0.08 -5.48
N VAL A 93 -0.43 -0.83 -4.83
CA VAL A 93 -0.68 -2.26 -4.92
C VAL A 93 -1.69 -2.69 -3.85
N SER A 94 -2.93 -2.88 -4.30
CA SER A 94 -4.12 -3.05 -3.47
C SER A 94 -4.09 -4.28 -2.55
N ASP A 95 -3.46 -5.38 -2.97
CA ASP A 95 -3.33 -6.62 -2.20
C ASP A 95 -2.01 -6.74 -1.44
N ALA A 96 -1.06 -5.82 -1.67
CA ALA A 96 0.14 -5.61 -0.87
C ALA A 96 0.00 -4.44 0.12
N THR A 97 -1.23 -3.99 0.37
CA THR A 97 -1.59 -3.00 1.38
C THR A 97 -2.71 -3.55 2.24
N ALA A 98 -2.81 -3.12 3.49
CA ALA A 98 -3.84 -3.57 4.41
C ALA A 98 -4.29 -2.40 5.28
N THR A 99 -5.45 -2.51 5.90
CA THR A 99 -5.93 -1.64 6.98
C THR A 99 -6.75 -2.48 7.96
N PHE A 100 -7.35 -1.80 8.93
CA PHE A 100 -8.13 -2.38 10.00
C PHE A 100 -9.54 -1.82 10.02
N ASP A 101 -10.40 -2.46 10.82
CA ASP A 101 -11.70 -1.94 11.17
C ASP A 101 -11.58 -0.50 11.71
N ARG A 102 -12.55 0.34 11.37
CA ARG A 102 -12.63 1.74 11.80
C ARG A 102 -13.98 2.03 12.43
N GLU A 103 -14.02 3.09 13.22
CA GLU A 103 -15.26 3.70 13.68
C GLU A 103 -15.36 5.10 13.04
N ALA A 104 -16.44 5.34 12.31
CA ALA A 104 -16.71 6.63 11.71
C ALA A 104 -17.12 7.65 12.80
N PRO A 105 -17.02 8.97 12.54
CA PRO A 105 -17.37 10.00 13.54
C PRO A 105 -18.82 9.96 14.04
N ASP A 106 -19.73 9.33 13.29
CA ASP A 106 -21.12 9.11 13.65
C ASP A 106 -21.35 7.79 14.42
N GLY A 107 -20.28 7.08 14.78
CA GLY A 107 -20.30 5.81 15.51
C GLY A 107 -20.56 4.60 14.62
N ILE A 108 -20.63 4.76 13.29
CA ILE A 108 -20.80 3.62 12.39
C ILE A 108 -19.49 2.83 12.32
N HIS A 109 -19.57 1.54 12.61
CA HIS A 109 -18.48 0.61 12.40
C HIS A 109 -18.26 0.36 10.90
N LEU A 110 -17.04 0.57 10.44
CA LEU A 110 -16.58 0.32 9.08
C LEU A 110 -15.62 -0.86 9.09
N PRO A 111 -16.01 -2.02 8.50
CA PRO A 111 -15.10 -3.16 8.37
C PRO A 111 -13.84 -2.79 7.57
N ALA A 112 -12.70 -3.42 7.90
CA ALA A 112 -11.41 -3.17 7.27
C ALA A 112 -11.47 -3.21 5.74
N ALA A 113 -12.17 -4.20 5.18
CA ALA A 113 -12.33 -4.34 3.73
C ALA A 113 -13.13 -3.19 3.10
N GLU A 114 -14.04 -2.57 3.83
CA GLU A 114 -14.80 -1.40 3.38
C GLU A 114 -13.96 -0.13 3.47
N SER A 115 -13.27 0.10 4.60
CA SER A 115 -12.31 1.21 4.73
C SER A 115 -11.24 1.15 3.64
N HIS A 116 -10.66 -0.03 3.42
CA HIS A 116 -9.67 -0.30 2.36
C HIS A 116 -10.22 0.06 0.98
N ARG A 117 -11.43 -0.42 0.65
CA ARG A 117 -12.06 -0.15 -0.65
C ARG A 117 -12.31 1.33 -0.85
N ALA A 118 -12.81 2.03 0.17
CA ALA A 118 -13.04 3.46 0.10
C ALA A 118 -11.73 4.23 -0.10
N ALA A 119 -10.69 3.89 0.65
CA ALA A 119 -9.36 4.50 0.50
C ALA A 119 -8.80 4.31 -0.92
N LEU A 120 -8.83 3.09 -1.45
CA LEU A 120 -8.38 2.81 -2.82
C LEU A 120 -9.22 3.54 -3.87
N ALA A 121 -10.55 3.59 -3.71
CA ALA A 121 -11.44 4.31 -4.62
C ALA A 121 -11.15 5.82 -4.65
N HIS A 122 -10.70 6.40 -3.54
CA HIS A 122 -10.29 7.80 -3.48
C HIS A 122 -8.88 8.06 -4.03
N LEU A 123 -8.10 7.02 -4.33
CA LEU A 123 -6.76 7.14 -4.93
C LEU A 123 -6.80 6.87 -6.43
N ASP A 124 -7.58 5.89 -6.85
CA ASP A 124 -7.58 5.41 -8.23
C ASP A 124 -8.01 6.48 -9.24
N GLY A 125 -7.18 6.71 -10.25
CA GLY A 125 -7.42 7.68 -11.32
C GLY A 125 -7.22 9.15 -10.95
N GLU A 126 -7.04 9.48 -9.66
CA GLU A 126 -6.76 10.84 -9.19
C GLU A 126 -5.34 10.98 -8.62
N PHE A 127 -4.93 10.09 -7.71
CA PHE A 127 -3.63 10.14 -7.03
C PHE A 127 -2.72 8.97 -7.35
N ALA A 128 -3.28 7.86 -7.85
CA ALA A 128 -2.51 6.69 -8.23
C ALA A 128 -3.27 5.85 -9.25
N THR A 129 -2.56 4.96 -9.93
CA THR A 129 -3.19 3.79 -10.54
C THR A 129 -3.22 2.67 -9.51
N VAL A 130 -4.42 2.14 -9.21
CA VAL A 130 -4.58 1.02 -8.27
C VAL A 130 -4.54 -0.30 -9.02
N VAL A 131 -3.64 -1.21 -8.60
CA VAL A 131 -3.44 -2.53 -9.23
C VAL A 131 -3.22 -3.63 -8.19
N ASP A 132 -3.20 -4.88 -8.61
CA ASP A 132 -2.74 -6.00 -7.77
C ASP A 132 -1.27 -6.33 -8.01
N ALA A 133 -0.68 -7.10 -7.10
CA ALA A 133 0.72 -7.48 -7.16
C ALA A 133 1.03 -8.33 -8.38
N ALA A 134 0.10 -9.19 -8.81
CA ALA A 134 0.27 -10.04 -10.00
C ALA A 134 0.49 -9.19 -11.26
N THR A 135 -0.31 -8.14 -11.46
CA THR A 135 -0.17 -7.22 -12.59
C THR A 135 1.21 -6.56 -12.63
N ILE A 136 1.71 -6.12 -11.46
CA ILE A 136 3.03 -5.49 -11.37
C ILE A 136 4.15 -6.51 -11.61
N LEU A 137 4.05 -7.71 -11.05
CA LEU A 137 5.04 -8.77 -11.23
C LEU A 137 5.14 -9.18 -12.70
N ASP A 138 4.00 -9.37 -13.37
CA ASP A 138 3.96 -9.67 -14.80
C ASP A 138 4.64 -8.57 -15.64
N ALA A 139 4.49 -7.30 -15.25
CA ALA A 139 5.09 -6.17 -15.96
C ALA A 139 6.62 -6.04 -15.75
N VAL A 140 7.13 -6.40 -14.57
CA VAL A 140 8.56 -6.24 -14.22
C VAL A 140 9.39 -7.46 -14.62
N GLU A 141 8.75 -8.62 -14.79
CA GLU A 141 9.41 -9.87 -15.20
C GLU A 141 9.34 -10.14 -16.71
N ALA A 142 8.64 -9.30 -17.48
CA ALA A 142 8.56 -9.36 -18.94
C ALA A 142 9.83 -8.82 -19.63
#